data_AF-A0A9D6W780-F1
#
_entry.id   AF-A0A9D6W780-F1
#
_cell.length_a   1.000
_cell.length_b   1.000
_cell.length_c   1.000
_cell.angle_alpha   90.00
_cell.angle_beta   90.00
_cell.angle_gamma   90.00
#
_symmetry.space_group_name_H-M   'P 1'
#
loop_
_entity.id
_entity.type
_entity.pdbx_description
1 polymer ?
#
loop_
_entity_poly.entity_id
_entity_poly.type
_entity_poly.pdbx_seq_one_letter_code
_entity_poly.pdbx_strand_id
1 'polypeptide(L)'
;MGGNGISRRDFLKVSSLTLAGACAALKSSPSYAGMMGGGGGMGGGGMGGGCGTGTIDPPPGSSFQDPPVMPNISTTPGVVEVAVNARKAPAGVNGTTANLLTYNGFYPAPTIRARQGDLLRIRFTNSLDIPGTN
;
A
#
# COMPACT_ATOMS: atom_id res chain seq x y z
N MET A 1 -27.97 -36.54 -23.45
CA MET A 1 -26.74 -36.06 -22.81
C MET A 1 -26.89 -34.56 -22.58
N GLY A 2 -27.14 -34.13 -21.34
CA GLY A 2 -27.23 -32.70 -20.97
C GLY A 2 -26.40 -32.48 -19.72
N GLY A 3 -25.24 -31.85 -19.86
CA GLY A 3 -24.32 -31.58 -18.75
C GLY A 3 -24.78 -30.38 -17.94
N ASN A 4 -25.21 -30.60 -16.70
CA ASN A 4 -25.40 -29.52 -15.73
C ASN A 4 -24.04 -29.11 -15.15
N GLY A 5 -23.37 -28.16 -15.81
CA GLY A 5 -22.17 -27.53 -15.28
C GLY A 5 -22.51 -26.60 -14.11
N ILE A 6 -21.75 -26.72 -13.02
CA ILE A 6 -21.85 -25.84 -11.84
C ILE A 6 -21.61 -24.39 -12.29
N SER A 7 -22.51 -23.48 -11.92
CA SER A 7 -22.37 -22.06 -12.21
C SER A 7 -21.18 -21.47 -11.44
N ARG A 8 -20.52 -20.44 -11.99
CA ARG A 8 -19.47 -19.67 -11.30
C ARG A 8 -19.91 -19.20 -9.90
N ARG A 9 -21.20 -18.94 -9.73
CA ARG A 9 -21.80 -18.49 -8.46
C ARG A 9 -21.90 -19.62 -7.42
N ASP A 10 -21.98 -20.86 -7.86
CA ASP A 10 -22.06 -22.04 -6.99
C ASP A 10 -20.67 -22.51 -6.58
N PHE A 11 -19.65 -22.33 -7.44
CA PHE A 11 -18.25 -22.60 -7.09
C PHE A 11 -17.77 -21.79 -5.86
N LEU A 12 -18.10 -20.50 -5.79
CA LEU A 12 -17.70 -19.62 -4.69
C LEU A 12 -18.32 -19.99 -3.34
N LYS A 13 -19.47 -20.69 -3.33
CA LYS A 13 -20.12 -21.12 -2.07
C LYS A 13 -19.44 -22.33 -1.44
N VAL A 14 -18.74 -23.15 -2.24
CA VAL A 14 -18.18 -24.44 -1.78
C VAL A 14 -16.78 -24.27 -1.18
N SER A 15 -16.04 -23.21 -1.53
CA SER A 15 -14.61 -23.07 -1.19
C SER A 15 -14.29 -22.43 0.17
N SER A 16 -15.28 -22.08 1.02
CA SER A 16 -15.03 -21.31 2.26
C SER A 16 -14.90 -22.12 3.56
N LEU A 17 -14.78 -23.45 3.49
CA LEU A 17 -14.65 -24.31 4.67
C LEU A 17 -13.34 -25.10 4.62
N THR A 18 -12.26 -24.60 5.24
CA THR A 18 -11.19 -25.40 5.86
C THR A 18 -10.09 -24.51 6.46
N LEU A 19 -10.05 -24.42 7.80
CA LEU A 19 -8.87 -24.52 8.67
C LEU A 19 -9.21 -24.02 10.09
N ALA A 20 -9.75 -24.92 10.91
CA ALA A 20 -9.79 -24.75 12.35
C ALA A 20 -9.25 -26.03 12.98
N GLY A 21 -8.11 -25.93 13.67
CA GLY A 21 -7.68 -26.93 14.65
C GLY A 21 -6.25 -27.45 14.48
N ALA A 22 -5.31 -26.87 15.24
CA ALA A 22 -4.24 -27.61 15.93
C ALA A 22 -3.31 -26.63 16.67
N CYS A 23 -3.69 -26.19 17.87
CA CYS A 23 -2.74 -25.61 18.83
C CYS A 23 -3.10 -26.06 20.25
N ALA A 24 -2.53 -27.18 20.70
CA ALA A 24 -2.54 -27.54 22.10
C ALA A 24 -1.15 -28.02 22.52
N ALA A 25 -0.67 -27.43 23.63
CA ALA A 25 0.47 -27.81 24.46
C ALA A 25 1.88 -27.32 24.04
N LEU A 26 2.24 -26.14 24.55
CA LEU A 26 3.59 -25.94 25.12
C LEU A 26 3.48 -25.05 26.36
N LYS A 27 3.81 -25.61 27.53
CA LYS A 27 3.74 -24.96 28.85
C LYS A 27 5.02 -24.16 29.10
N SER A 28 4.92 -22.91 29.56
CA SER A 28 6.06 -22.12 30.03
C SER A 28 6.05 -21.98 31.57
N SER A 29 7.22 -22.19 32.17
CA SER A 29 7.51 -22.11 33.61
C SER A 29 7.53 -20.66 34.14
N PRO A 30 7.36 -20.43 35.45
CA PRO A 30 7.08 -19.11 36.01
C PRO A 30 8.37 -18.33 36.29
N SER A 31 8.42 -17.06 35.90
CA SER A 31 9.39 -16.10 36.44
C SER A 31 8.71 -15.22 37.51
N TYR A 32 9.36 -15.20 38.68
CA TYR A 32 8.99 -14.49 39.89
C TYR A 32 8.69 -13.00 39.64
N ALA A 33 7.46 -12.57 39.93
CA ALA A 33 7.10 -11.18 40.14
C ALA A 33 6.69 -10.99 41.60
N GLY A 34 7.35 -10.03 42.25
CA GLY A 34 7.25 -9.73 43.67
C GLY A 34 5.84 -9.39 44.14
N MET A 35 5.66 -9.69 45.43
CA MET A 35 4.48 -9.49 46.24
C MET A 35 4.09 -8.02 46.46
N MET A 36 2.78 -7.86 46.65
CA MET A 36 2.06 -6.91 47.51
C MET A 36 1.83 -5.46 47.04
N GLY A 37 0.53 -5.11 47.01
CA GLY A 37 0.07 -3.89 47.70
C GLY A 37 -1.13 -3.16 47.08
N GLY A 38 -2.30 -3.33 47.70
CA GLY A 38 -3.28 -2.22 47.83
C GLY A 38 -4.41 -2.17 46.81
N GLY A 39 -5.64 -2.36 47.30
CA GLY A 39 -6.86 -2.36 46.49
C GLY A 39 -7.46 -1.00 46.20
N GLY A 40 -8.50 -1.01 45.36
CA GLY A 40 -9.48 0.07 45.25
C GLY A 40 -9.60 0.67 43.85
N GLY A 41 -10.49 0.12 43.03
CA GLY A 41 -10.88 0.76 41.76
C GLY A 41 -11.55 -0.18 40.76
N MET A 42 -12.82 -0.51 40.98
CA MET A 42 -13.70 -1.04 39.93
C MET A 42 -14.08 0.13 39.00
N GLY A 43 -13.25 0.39 37.99
CA GLY A 43 -13.53 1.26 36.85
C GLY A 43 -13.39 0.45 35.57
N GLY A 44 -14.44 0.43 34.76
CA GLY A 44 -14.68 -0.56 33.72
C GLY A 44 -13.61 -0.71 32.63
N GLY A 45 -13.41 -1.97 32.24
CA GLY A 45 -13.21 -2.39 30.85
C GLY A 45 -11.88 -2.07 30.18
N GLY A 46 -11.00 -3.08 30.13
CA GLY A 46 -10.22 -3.31 28.90
C GLY A 46 -8.73 -3.01 28.94
N MET A 47 -8.03 -3.23 30.05
CA MET A 47 -6.57 -3.47 30.00
C MET A 47 -6.32 -4.89 29.47
N GLY A 48 -6.37 -5.04 28.16
CA GLY A 48 -6.01 -6.26 27.43
C GLY A 48 -4.72 -6.06 26.65
N GLY A 49 -3.59 -5.99 27.35
CA GLY A 49 -2.27 -6.15 26.76
C GLY A 49 -2.12 -7.58 26.26
N GLY A 50 -2.59 -7.83 25.04
CA GLY A 50 -2.34 -9.06 24.32
C GLY A 50 -1.20 -8.85 23.34
N CYS A 51 -0.04 -9.47 23.61
CA CYS A 51 0.87 -9.91 22.55
C CYS A 51 0.13 -11.00 21.73
N GLY A 52 -0.90 -10.59 21.01
CA GLY A 52 -1.61 -11.43 20.07
C GLY A 52 -0.97 -11.27 18.71
N THR A 53 -0.78 -12.37 18.00
CA THR A 53 -0.57 -12.43 16.55
C THR A 53 -1.84 -11.93 15.82
N GLY A 54 -2.33 -10.75 16.18
CA GLY A 54 -3.48 -10.11 15.58
C GLY A 54 -3.08 -9.70 14.17
N THR A 55 -3.85 -10.15 13.19
CA THR A 55 -3.79 -9.58 11.85
C THR A 55 -3.99 -8.08 11.95
N ILE A 56 -2.95 -7.30 11.65
CA ILE A 56 -3.05 -5.85 11.50
C ILE A 56 -3.90 -5.63 10.24
N ASP A 57 -5.19 -5.34 10.41
CA ASP A 57 -6.10 -4.97 9.33
C ASP A 57 -6.29 -3.44 9.37
N PRO A 58 -5.50 -2.67 8.61
CA PRO A 58 -5.65 -1.22 8.60
C PRO A 58 -7.01 -0.84 8.00
N PRO A 59 -7.63 0.27 8.45
CA PRO A 59 -8.84 0.79 7.81
C PRO A 59 -8.65 0.95 6.30
N PRO A 60 -9.69 0.68 5.49
CA PRO A 60 -9.64 0.94 4.05
C PRO A 60 -9.22 2.39 3.77
N GLY A 61 -8.24 2.55 2.89
CA GLY A 61 -7.77 3.87 2.46
C GLY A 61 -8.76 4.58 1.54
N SER A 62 -8.38 5.77 1.07
CA SER A 62 -9.12 6.50 0.04
C SER A 62 -9.26 5.67 -1.25
N SER A 63 -10.31 5.93 -2.03
CA SER A 63 -10.47 5.37 -3.37
C SER A 63 -9.24 5.61 -4.22
N PHE A 64 -8.81 4.57 -4.94
CA PHE A 64 -7.72 4.66 -5.91
C PHE A 64 -8.02 5.75 -6.94
N GLN A 65 -7.01 6.57 -7.25
CA GLN A 65 -7.09 7.63 -8.25
C GLN A 65 -6.04 7.37 -9.34
N ASP A 66 -6.43 7.57 -10.59
CA ASP A 66 -5.49 7.51 -11.70
C ASP A 66 -4.48 8.67 -11.61
N PRO A 67 -3.18 8.41 -11.86
CA PRO A 67 -2.19 9.47 -11.94
C PRO A 67 -2.50 10.43 -13.10
N PRO A 68 -2.10 11.71 -13.00
CA PRO A 68 -2.22 12.64 -14.11
C PRO A 68 -1.41 12.15 -15.32
N VAL A 69 -1.81 12.52 -16.53
CA VAL A 69 -1.06 12.17 -17.75
C VAL A 69 0.01 13.23 -18.02
N MET A 70 1.22 12.80 -18.38
CA MET A 70 2.30 13.70 -18.76
C MET A 70 2.02 14.31 -20.14
N PRO A 71 2.06 15.65 -20.30
CA PRO A 71 1.82 16.28 -21.58
C PRO A 71 2.95 15.97 -22.58
N ASN A 72 2.58 15.60 -23.81
CA ASN A 72 3.52 15.55 -24.92
C ASN A 72 3.84 16.99 -25.38
N ILE A 73 5.11 17.38 -25.30
CA ILE A 73 5.59 18.70 -25.71
C ILE A 73 6.10 18.74 -27.15
N SER A 74 6.19 17.60 -27.84
CA SER A 74 6.53 17.53 -29.25
C SER A 74 5.32 17.85 -30.12
N THR A 75 5.55 18.58 -31.21
CA THR A 75 4.58 18.79 -32.29
C THR A 75 4.81 17.86 -33.48
N THR A 76 5.88 17.05 -33.45
CA THR A 76 6.23 16.13 -34.53
C THR A 76 5.39 14.85 -34.45
N PRO A 77 4.69 14.45 -35.53
CA PRO A 77 3.96 13.19 -35.57
C PRO A 77 4.87 11.98 -35.27
N GLY A 78 4.37 11.03 -34.47
CA GLY A 78 5.13 9.85 -34.07
C GLY A 78 6.24 10.13 -33.07
N VAL A 79 6.31 11.33 -32.48
CA VAL A 79 7.25 11.65 -31.41
C VAL A 79 6.48 12.03 -30.15
N VAL A 80 6.72 11.29 -29.07
CA VAL A 80 6.29 11.65 -27.73
C VAL A 80 7.48 12.22 -27.00
N GLU A 81 7.42 13.50 -26.68
CA GLU A 81 8.46 14.17 -25.92
C GLU A 81 7.90 14.67 -24.61
N VAL A 82 8.65 14.46 -23.53
CA VAL A 82 8.24 14.86 -22.19
C VAL A 82 9.40 15.46 -21.40
N ALA A 83 9.10 16.42 -20.53
CA ALA A 83 10.04 16.99 -19.58
C ALA A 83 9.80 16.39 -18.19
N VAL A 84 10.81 15.72 -17.67
CA VAL A 84 10.77 15.04 -16.36
C VAL A 84 11.81 15.67 -15.45
N ASN A 85 11.36 16.18 -14.32
CA ASN A 85 12.22 16.77 -13.30
C ASN A 85 12.13 15.98 -12.00
N ALA A 86 13.21 15.31 -11.63
CA ALA A 86 13.34 14.69 -10.31
C ALA A 86 13.60 15.78 -9.27
N ARG A 87 12.69 15.92 -8.30
CA ARG A 87 12.79 16.95 -7.26
C ARG A 87 12.12 16.51 -5.97
N LYS A 88 12.53 17.10 -4.84
CA LYS A 88 11.80 17.00 -3.57
C LYS A 88 10.53 17.85 -3.65
N ALA A 89 9.40 17.31 -3.22
CA ALA A 89 8.13 18.03 -3.13
C ALA A 89 7.28 17.51 -1.96
N PRO A 90 6.52 18.39 -1.29
CA PRO A 90 5.52 17.95 -0.33
C PRO A 90 4.38 17.23 -1.05
N ALA A 91 3.93 16.10 -0.51
CA ALA A 91 2.81 15.32 -1.01
C ALA A 91 1.95 14.80 0.15
N GLY A 92 0.63 14.74 -0.05
CA GLY A 92 -0.31 14.17 0.90
C GLY A 92 -0.34 12.64 0.79
N VAL A 93 -0.08 11.95 1.90
CA VAL A 93 -0.14 10.49 2.02
C VAL A 93 -1.01 10.17 3.22
N ASN A 94 -2.19 9.58 2.97
CA ASN A 94 -3.14 9.20 4.02
C ASN A 94 -3.42 10.32 5.06
N GLY A 95 -3.69 11.53 4.57
CA GLY A 95 -3.94 12.71 5.43
C GLY A 95 -2.70 13.36 6.05
N THR A 96 -1.50 12.81 5.83
CA THR A 96 -0.24 13.36 6.33
C THR A 96 0.59 13.95 5.20
N THR A 97 1.11 15.17 5.37
CA THR A 97 2.05 15.77 4.42
C THR A 97 3.44 15.20 4.65
N ALA A 98 4.01 14.57 3.63
CA ALA A 98 5.38 14.07 3.63
C ALA A 98 6.20 14.75 2.52
N ASN A 99 7.50 15.00 2.77
CA ASN A 99 8.42 15.45 1.72
C ASN A 99 8.95 14.24 0.97
N LEU A 100 8.53 14.08 -0.28
CA LEU A 100 8.86 12.92 -1.12
C LEU A 100 9.84 13.30 -2.23
N LEU A 101 10.54 12.30 -2.76
CA LEU A 101 11.19 12.38 -4.06
C LEU A 101 10.11 12.16 -5.13
N THR A 102 10.00 13.11 -6.06
CA THR A 102 8.89 13.15 -7.02
C THR A 102 9.40 13.42 -8.43
N TYR A 103 8.56 13.11 -9.42
CA TYR A 103 8.70 13.60 -10.78
C TYR A 103 7.71 14.74 -11.00
N ASN A 104 8.23 15.90 -11.40
CA ASN A 104 7.49 17.13 -11.65
C ASN A 104 6.68 17.64 -10.43
N GLY A 105 7.02 17.19 -9.21
CA GLY A 105 6.29 17.55 -7.99
C GLY A 105 5.01 16.75 -7.74
N PHE A 106 4.70 15.73 -8.53
CA PHE A 106 3.47 14.94 -8.41
C PHE A 106 3.69 13.65 -7.62
N TYR A 107 2.64 13.26 -6.89
CA TYR A 107 2.51 11.97 -6.22
C TYR A 107 1.05 11.49 -6.30
N PRO A 108 0.76 10.35 -6.97
CA PRO A 108 1.68 9.57 -7.81
C PRO A 108 2.25 10.38 -8.99
N ALA A 109 3.40 9.94 -9.52
CA ALA A 109 4.04 10.60 -10.66
C ALA A 109 3.17 10.54 -11.93
N PRO A 110 3.32 11.49 -12.87
CA PRO A 110 2.45 11.53 -14.04
C PRO A 110 2.77 10.37 -15.00
N THR A 111 1.73 9.80 -15.60
CA THR A 111 1.83 8.69 -16.57
C THR A 111 2.28 9.21 -17.92
N ILE A 112 3.40 8.71 -18.44
CA ILE A 112 3.81 8.93 -19.84
C ILE A 112 3.06 7.92 -20.72
N ARG A 113 2.37 8.42 -21.76
CA ARG A 113 1.63 7.57 -22.72
C ARG A 113 2.27 7.69 -24.10
N ALA A 114 2.65 6.56 -24.68
CA ALA A 114 3.15 6.44 -26.04
C ALA A 114 2.52 5.20 -26.72
N ARG A 115 2.50 5.18 -28.05
CA ARG A 115 2.01 4.06 -28.84
C ARG A 115 3.20 3.29 -29.44
N GLN A 116 2.94 2.06 -29.85
CA GLN A 116 3.92 1.29 -30.62
C GLN A 116 4.31 2.06 -31.90
N GLY A 117 5.60 2.19 -32.14
CA GLY A 117 6.14 2.95 -33.28
C GLY A 117 6.42 4.42 -32.98
N ASP A 118 5.98 4.97 -31.84
CA ASP A 118 6.38 6.32 -31.43
C ASP A 118 7.86 6.34 -30.99
N LEU A 119 8.57 7.41 -31.34
CA LEU A 119 9.84 7.76 -30.72
C LEU A 119 9.57 8.48 -29.40
N LEU A 120 9.93 7.85 -28.28
CA LEU A 120 9.87 8.47 -26.96
C LEU A 120 11.16 9.24 -26.66
N ARG A 121 11.04 10.54 -26.38
CA ARG A 121 12.15 11.43 -25.98
C ARG A 121 11.89 12.01 -24.60
N ILE A 122 12.80 11.75 -23.66
CA ILE A 122 12.69 12.24 -22.27
C ILE A 122 13.77 13.28 -22.03
N ARG A 123 13.37 14.51 -21.69
CA ARG A 123 14.28 15.53 -21.14
C ARG A 123 14.30 15.39 -19.64
N PHE A 124 15.29 14.69 -19.12
CA PHE A 124 15.42 14.43 -17.69
C PHE A 124 16.31 15.49 -17.02
N THR A 125 15.80 16.13 -15.98
CA THR A 125 16.55 17.05 -15.11
C THR A 125 16.54 16.51 -13.69
N ASN A 126 17.73 16.24 -13.13
CA ASN A 126 17.85 15.93 -11.70
C ASN A 126 18.07 17.22 -10.89
N SER A 127 17.08 17.59 -10.07
CA SER A 127 17.14 18.73 -9.15
C SER A 127 17.16 18.29 -7.69
N LEU A 128 17.65 17.09 -7.42
CA LEU A 128 17.86 16.60 -6.06
C LEU A 128 19.25 17.01 -5.56
N ASP A 129 19.31 17.51 -4.33
CA ASP A 129 20.56 17.83 -3.63
C ASP A 129 21.30 16.57 -3.15
N ILE A 130 20.95 15.40 -3.69
CA ILE A 130 21.55 14.10 -3.39
C ILE A 130 22.20 13.64 -4.70
N PRO A 131 23.52 13.37 -4.71
CA PRO A 131 24.15 12.84 -5.92
C PRO A 131 23.47 11.53 -6.29
N GLY A 132 22.83 11.51 -7.45
CA GLY A 132 22.32 10.29 -8.09
C GLY A 132 23.35 9.78 -9.09
N THR A 133 23.62 8.49 -9.09
CA THR A 133 24.27 7.82 -10.23
C THR A 133 23.27 7.77 -11.39
N ASN A 134 23.65 8.32 -12.55
CA ASN A 134 22.90 8.21 -13.80
C ASN A 134 23.08 6.83 -14.44
#